data_AF-A0AAV3M8P5-F1
#
_entry.id   AF-A0AAV3M8P5-F1
#
_cell.length_a   1.000
_cell.length_b   1.000
_cell.length_c   1.000
_cell.angle_alpha   90.00
_cell.angle_beta   90.00
_cell.angle_gamma   90.00
#
_symmetry.space_group_name_H-M   'P 1'
#
loop_
_entity.id
_entity.type
_entity.pdbx_description
1 polymer ?
#
loop_
_entity_poly.entity_id
_entity_poly.type
_entity_poly.pdbx_seq_one_letter_code
_entity_poly.pdbx_strand_id
1 'polypeptide(L)' 'MDDGAVYKITGTWNGKSFEKLIVAECELDAEATVIFWANLGGAHVDNLSVEYHSAIN' A
#
# COMPACT_ATOMS: atom_id res chain seq x y z
N MET A 1 14.72 -12.84 11.20
CA MET A 1 14.61 -11.38 11.31
C MET A 1 13.40 -11.06 10.48
N ASP A 2 12.27 -10.81 11.12
CA ASP A 2 11.07 -10.33 10.42
C ASP A 2 11.35 -8.87 10.05
N ASP A 3 12.14 -8.65 9.01
CA ASP A 3 12.59 -7.33 8.53
C ASP A 3 11.45 -6.61 7.77
N GLY A 4 10.24 -6.68 8.31
CA GLY A 4 9.06 -6.04 7.77
C GLY A 4 8.54 -4.95 8.68
N ALA A 5 7.92 -3.95 8.08
CA ALA A 5 7.14 -2.93 8.76
C ALA A 5 5.70 -2.93 8.24
N VAL A 6 4.80 -2.42 9.07
CA VAL A 6 3.44 -2.10 8.67
C VAL A 6 3.46 -0.70 8.07
N TYR A 7 2.93 -0.59 6.86
CA TYR A 7 2.72 0.65 6.14
C TYR A 7 1.23 0.92 5.99
N LYS A 8 0.86 2.18 6.20
CA LYS A 8 -0.45 2.71 5.88
C LYS A 8 -0.43 3.26 4.47
N ILE A 9 -1.30 2.74 3.63
CA ILE A 9 -1.47 3.20 2.26
C ILE A 9 -2.86 3.80 2.12
N THR A 10 -2.89 4.99 1.55
CA THR A 10 -4.12 5.69 1.20
C THR A 10 -4.07 6.09 -0.27
N GLY A 11 -5.24 6.24 -0.88
CA GLY A 11 -5.33 6.69 -2.28
C GLY A 11 -6.75 6.60 -2.78
N THR A 12 -6.92 6.63 -4.10
CA THR A 12 -8.22 6.45 -4.75
C THR A 12 -8.18 5.34 -5.79
N TRP A 13 -9.13 4.40 -5.71
CA TRP A 13 -9.41 3.37 -6.71
C TRP A 13 -10.60 3.78 -7.56
N ASN A 14 -10.39 4.05 -8.86
CA ASN A 14 -11.43 4.52 -9.77
C ASN A 14 -12.22 5.71 -9.19
N GLY A 15 -11.50 6.66 -8.57
CA GLY A 15 -12.09 7.83 -7.91
C GLY A 15 -12.72 7.59 -6.53
N LYS A 16 -12.69 6.37 -5.99
CA LYS A 16 -13.15 6.06 -4.62
C LYS A 16 -11.98 5.95 -3.67
N SER A 17 -12.01 6.70 -2.57
CA SER A 17 -10.96 6.64 -1.56
C SER A 17 -10.83 5.25 -0.94
N PHE A 18 -9.60 4.83 -0.69
CA PHE A 18 -9.28 3.63 0.08
C PHE A 18 -8.19 3.92 1.11
N GLU A 19 -8.19 3.10 2.16
CA GLU A 19 -7.15 3.03 3.18
C GLU A 19 -6.86 1.55 3.46
N LYS A 20 -5.58 1.18 3.49
CA LYS A 20 -5.12 -0.18 3.79
C LYS A 20 -3.87 -0.15 4.64
N LEU A 21 -3.77 -1.10 5.56
CA LEU A 21 -2.53 -1.42 6.26
C LEU A 21 -1.94 -2.67 5.63
N ILE A 22 -0.67 -2.63 5.27
CA ILE A 22 0.03 -3.78 4.69
C ILE A 22 1.41 -3.95 5.33
N VAL A 23 1.84 -5.21 5.39
CA VAL A 23 3.20 -5.57 5.80
C VAL A 23 4.07 -5.60 4.56
N ALA A 24 5.19 -4.90 4.60
CA ALA A 24 6.20 -4.89 3.54
C ALA A 24 7.60 -4.70 4.11
N GLU A 25 8.64 -5.06 3.36
CA GLU A 25 10.04 -4.84 3.77
C GLU A 25 10.40 -3.35 3.70
N CYS A 26 9.83 -2.62 2.75
CA CYS A 26 10.00 -1.18 2.62
C CYS A 26 8.77 -0.48 1.99
N GLU A 27 8.77 0.86 1.98
CA GLU A 27 7.71 1.67 1.39
C GLU A 27 7.50 1.38 -0.11
N LEU A 28 8.57 1.12 -0.85
CA LEU A 28 8.54 0.78 -2.27
C LEU A 28 7.81 -0.55 -2.54
N ASP A 29 8.06 -1.57 -1.72
CA ASP A 29 7.36 -2.86 -1.83
C ASP A 29 5.87 -2.71 -1.47
N ALA A 30 5.60 -1.83 -0.50
CA ALA A 30 4.25 -1.51 -0.09
C ALA A 30 3.46 -0.86 -1.25
N GLU A 31 4.05 0.16 -1.89
CA GLU A 31 3.52 0.83 -3.07
C GLU A 31 3.30 -0.15 -4.24
N ALA A 32 4.33 -0.92 -4.59
CA ALA A 32 4.29 -1.87 -5.69
C ALA A 32 3.18 -2.91 -5.53
N THR A 33 2.96 -3.38 -4.29
CA THR A 33 1.89 -4.33 -3.96
C THR A 33 0.51 -3.76 -4.26
N VAL A 34 0.24 -2.51 -3.89
CA VAL A 34 -1.06 -1.88 -4.11
C VAL A 34 -1.30 -1.59 -5.59
N ILE A 35 -0.27 -1.15 -6.33
CA ILE A 35 -0.35 -0.97 -7.78
C ILE A 35 -0.65 -2.32 -8.46
N PHE A 36 0.01 -3.39 -8.03
CA PHE A 36 -0.23 -4.73 -8.56
C PHE A 36 -1.67 -5.19 -8.33
N TRP A 37 -2.24 -5.02 -7.14
CA TRP A 37 -3.63 -5.37 -6.87
C TRP A 37 -4.62 -4.58 -7.70
N ALA A 38 -4.37 -3.28 -7.88
CA ALA A 38 -5.23 -2.46 -8.72
C ALA A 38 -5.20 -2.92 -10.17
N ASN A 39 -4.02 -3.25 -10.71
CA ASN A 39 -3.87 -3.79 -12.05
C ASN A 39 -4.60 -5.13 -12.24
N LEU A 40 -4.55 -6.03 -11.23
CA LEU A 40 -5.32 -7.28 -11.28
C LEU A 40 -6.83 -7.05 -11.32
N GLY A 41 -7.31 -6.00 -10.66
CA GLY A 41 -8.72 -5.61 -10.67
C GLY A 41 -9.14 -4.72 -11.85
N GLY A 42 -8.22 -4.37 -12.75
CA GLY A 42 -8.45 -3.37 -13.80
C GLY A 42 -8.83 -1.99 -13.25
N ALA A 43 -8.37 -1.66 -12.04
CA ALA A 43 -8.64 -0.40 -11.36
C ALA A 43 -7.51 0.60 -11.59
N HIS A 44 -7.88 1.87 -11.76
CA HIS A 44 -6.95 2.97 -11.80
C HIS A 44 -6.67 3.47 -10.38
N VAL A 45 -5.39 3.67 -10.05
CA VAL A 45 -4.92 4.21 -8.77
C VAL A 45 -4.46 5.64 -9.00
N ASP A 46 -5.02 6.56 -8.21
CA ASP A 46 -4.58 7.95 -8.14
C ASP A 46 -4.29 8.34 -6.69
N ASN A 47 -3.52 9.42 -6.51
CA ASN A 47 -3.23 10.06 -5.22
C ASN A 47 -2.72 9.07 -4.16
N LEU A 48 -1.88 8.13 -4.57
CA LEU A 48 -1.30 7.14 -3.66
C LEU A 48 -0.35 7.82 -2.67
N SER A 49 -0.54 7.55 -1.39
CA SER A 49 0.36 7.93 -0.31
C SER A 49 0.69 6.71 0.54
N VAL A 50 1.97 6.52 0.83
CA VAL A 50 2.49 5.45 1.67
C VAL A 50 3.16 6.09 2.88
N GLU A 51 2.74 5.68 4.07
CA GLU A 51 3.24 6.19 5.34
C GLU A 51 3.63 5.01 6.23
N TYR A 52 4.82 5.08 6.85
CA TYR A 52 5.19 4.14 7.89
C TYR A 52 4.18 4.18 9.04
N HIS A 53 3.66 3.01 9.44
CA HIS A 53 2.69 2.89 10.52
C HIS A 53 3.31 2.33 11.80
N SER A 54 3.95 1.17 11.73
CA SER A 54 4.59 0.52 12.88
C SER A 54 5.59 -0.55 12.46
N ALA A 55 6.53 -0.90 13.34
CA ALA A 55 7.36 -2.09 13.16
C ALA A 55 6.54 -3.36 13.43
N ILE A 56 6.96 -4.48 12.85
CA ILE A 56 6.48 -5.80 13.24
C ILE A 56 7.26 -6.21 14.49
N ASN A 57 6.56 -6.44 15.60
CA ASN A 57 7.14 -6.91 16.86
C ASN A 57 7.05 -8.43 16.96
#